data_AF-A0AA38RWB3-F1
#
_entry.id   AF-A0AA38RWB3-F1
#
_cell.length_a   1.000
_cell.length_b   1.000
_cell.length_c   1.000
_cell.angle_alpha   90.00
_cell.angle_beta   90.00
_cell.angle_gamma   90.00
#
_symmetry.space_group_name_H-M   'P 1'
#
loop_
_entity.id
_entity.type
_entity.pdbx_description
1 polymer ?
#
loop_
_entity_poly.entity_id
_entity_poly.type
_entity_poly.pdbx_seq_one_letter_code
_entity_poly.pdbx_strand_id
1 'polypeptide(L)'
;MRCHWLPVLLFAASGLADTVGYWTLHNFQIFCDSEGVTCAYHFSISQDEGSTPGNQCLFTVDGKDGKPANQTDFQALDCLGNQQYRVNGGWSQEGFVTIVVTNVNEDLYAFFAYSADKLGEGKTVKEQTRLAYKLGTFDISNNVVVPVKRSGVEWQVLNLKQDFDEITGNTELTFAIQDTPGSMAPCTIITEGGDGSEAGVGSFYNEKCIESDWFVSWDNSAISDTATMTLIEPTAMMKAWFQWDNVSSTHSLGNSVRSIASPCEDEIRR
;
A
#
# COMPACT_ATOMS: atom_id res chain seq x y z
N MET A 1 -54.81 18.79 11.72
CA MET A 1 -54.04 17.89 10.83
C MET A 1 -52.71 18.55 10.52
N ARG A 2 -51.61 18.09 11.12
CA ARG A 2 -50.24 18.55 10.80
C ARG A 2 -49.40 17.29 10.59
N CYS A 3 -48.99 17.06 9.34
CA CYS A 3 -48.12 15.96 8.96
C CYS A 3 -46.70 16.24 9.47
N HIS A 4 -46.16 15.33 10.28
CA HIS A 4 -44.73 15.23 10.57
C HIS A 4 -44.11 14.36 9.46
N TRP A 5 -43.19 14.93 8.68
CA TRP A 5 -42.30 14.14 7.83
C TRP A 5 -41.10 13.73 8.67
N LEU A 6 -40.96 12.42 8.90
CA LEU A 6 -39.77 11.82 9.51
C LEU A 6 -38.57 11.95 8.54
N PRO A 7 -37.34 12.08 9.08
CA PRO A 7 -36.13 12.10 8.29
C PRO A 7 -35.88 10.74 7.65
N VAL A 8 -35.48 10.79 6.38
CA VAL A 8 -34.97 9.64 5.63
C VAL A 8 -33.73 9.10 6.35
N LEU A 9 -33.82 7.84 6.79
CA LEU A 9 -32.70 7.05 7.29
C LEU A 9 -31.66 6.89 6.17
N LEU A 10 -30.48 7.50 6.35
CA LEU A 10 -29.27 7.08 5.65
C LEU A 10 -28.84 5.73 6.23
N PHE A 11 -29.16 4.65 5.53
CA PHE A 11 -28.47 3.38 5.69
C PHE A 11 -27.52 3.22 4.50
N ALA A 12 -26.23 3.40 4.77
CA ALA A 12 -25.15 2.86 3.95
C ALA A 12 -23.96 2.58 4.89
N ALA A 13 -24.06 1.50 5.66
CA ALA A 13 -22.90 0.90 6.30
C ALA A 13 -22.40 -0.19 5.35
N SER A 14 -21.47 0.18 4.48
CA SER A 14 -20.73 -0.76 3.63
C SER A 14 -19.70 -1.48 4.52
N GLY A 15 -19.70 -2.81 4.49
CA GLY A 15 -18.80 -3.65 5.31
C GLY A 15 -17.33 -3.50 4.93
N LEU A 16 -16.69 -2.47 5.48
CA LEU A 16 -15.25 -2.35 5.52
C LEU A 16 -14.74 -3.21 6.67
N ALA A 17 -13.63 -3.92 6.48
CA ALA A 17 -12.91 -4.50 7.60
C ALA A 17 -12.62 -3.36 8.60
N ASP A 18 -13.02 -3.52 9.86
CA ASP A 18 -12.82 -2.49 10.88
C ASP A 18 -11.33 -2.17 10.99
N THR A 19 -10.96 -0.99 10.49
CA THR A 19 -9.63 -0.43 10.67
C THR A 19 -9.48 -0.03 12.13
N VAL A 20 -8.46 -0.57 12.79
CA VAL A 20 -8.22 -0.33 14.23
C VAL A 20 -7.12 0.69 14.49
N GLY A 21 -6.42 1.11 13.45
CA GLY A 21 -5.33 2.08 13.52
C GLY A 21 -4.24 1.75 12.50
N TYR A 22 -3.04 2.29 12.74
CA TYR A 22 -1.85 2.01 11.94
C TYR A 22 -0.83 1.24 12.77
N TRP A 23 -0.16 0.31 12.11
CA TRP A 23 0.99 -0.41 12.65
C TRP A 23 2.22 -0.10 11.84
N THR A 24 3.35 -0.02 12.51
CA THR A 24 4.64 0.23 11.87
C THR A 24 5.57 -0.96 12.07
N LEU A 25 6.15 -1.43 10.97
CA LEU A 25 7.16 -2.48 10.97
C LEU A 25 8.54 -1.82 10.81
N HIS A 26 9.32 -1.87 11.88
CA HIS A 26 10.64 -1.24 11.96
C HIS A 26 11.76 -2.27 11.85
N ASN A 27 12.92 -1.79 11.40
CA ASN A 27 14.19 -2.52 11.46
C ASN A 27 14.15 -3.89 10.77
N PHE A 28 13.40 -4.02 9.67
CA PHE A 28 13.24 -5.31 9.01
C PHE A 28 14.53 -5.77 8.34
N GLN A 29 14.94 -6.99 8.65
CA GLN A 29 16.15 -7.64 8.18
C GLN A 29 15.90 -9.14 7.94
N ILE A 30 16.60 -9.69 6.96
CA ILE A 30 16.66 -11.13 6.67
C ILE A 30 18.13 -11.55 6.65
N PHE A 31 18.49 -12.54 7.46
CA PHE A 31 19.83 -13.13 7.53
C PHE A 31 19.77 -14.59 7.13
N CYS A 32 20.40 -14.95 6.02
CA CYS A 32 20.47 -16.34 5.58
C CYS A 32 21.83 -16.94 5.91
N ASP A 33 21.88 -18.25 6.16
CA ASP A 33 23.16 -18.96 6.17
C ASP A 33 23.84 -18.91 4.79
N SER A 34 25.10 -19.32 4.74
CA SER A 34 25.91 -19.29 3.51
C SER A 34 25.37 -20.17 2.38
N GLU A 35 24.50 -21.13 2.69
CA GLU A 35 23.90 -22.04 1.72
C GLU A 35 22.49 -21.59 1.30
N GLY A 36 21.93 -20.55 1.95
CA GLY A 36 20.56 -20.10 1.77
C GLY A 36 19.51 -21.10 2.25
N VAL A 37 19.91 -22.06 3.10
CA VAL A 37 19.05 -23.17 3.54
C VAL A 37 18.12 -22.72 4.65
N THR A 38 18.61 -21.90 5.58
CA THR A 38 17.81 -21.29 6.65
C THR A 38 18.02 -19.78 6.64
N CYS A 39 16.93 -19.02 6.81
CA CYS A 39 16.97 -17.57 7.00
C CYS A 39 16.27 -17.17 8.30
N ALA A 40 16.91 -16.29 9.08
CA ALA A 40 16.35 -15.63 10.23
C ALA A 40 15.74 -14.28 9.82
N TYR A 41 14.49 -14.07 10.16
CA TYR A 41 13.74 -12.83 9.93
C TYR A 41 13.67 -12.05 11.24
N HIS A 42 14.03 -10.77 11.21
CA HIS A 42 14.08 -9.93 12.39
C HIS A 42 13.45 -8.56 12.12
N PHE A 43 12.54 -8.13 12.98
CA PHE A 43 11.92 -6.79 12.96
C PHE A 43 11.28 -6.46 14.31
N SER A 44 10.78 -5.24 14.43
CA SER A 44 9.94 -4.83 15.56
C SER A 44 8.64 -4.18 15.10
N ILE A 45 7.59 -4.33 15.91
CA ILE A 45 6.22 -3.92 15.58
C ILE A 45 5.74 -2.88 16.59
N SER A 46 5.38 -1.69 16.14
CA SER A 46 4.56 -0.75 16.91
C SER A 46 3.12 -0.78 16.41
N GLN A 47 2.16 -0.57 17.33
CA GLN A 47 0.74 -0.41 16.98
C GLN A 47 0.35 1.07 17.01
N ASP A 48 1.21 1.90 16.43
CA ASP A 48 1.02 3.34 16.28
C ASP A 48 1.72 3.82 14.99
N GLU A 49 1.44 5.06 14.59
CA GLU A 49 2.17 5.77 13.52
C GLU A 49 3.56 6.27 13.99
N GLY A 50 4.04 5.81 15.14
CA GLY A 50 5.23 6.34 15.80
C GLY A 50 6.52 5.63 15.39
N SER A 51 7.64 6.35 15.49
CA SER A 51 8.99 5.85 15.18
C SER A 51 9.63 5.04 16.32
N THR A 52 8.89 4.76 17.40
CA THR A 52 9.45 4.05 18.56
C THR A 52 9.37 2.56 18.31
N PRO A 53 10.50 1.84 18.22
CA PRO A 53 10.47 0.40 17.99
C PRO A 53 9.68 -0.29 19.09
N GLY A 54 8.60 -0.97 18.70
CA GLY A 54 7.77 -1.70 19.64
C GLY A 54 8.30 -3.11 19.91
N ASN A 55 7.40 -4.07 19.87
CA ASN A 55 7.68 -5.46 20.22
C ASN A 55 8.58 -6.14 19.19
N GLN A 56 9.67 -6.76 19.63
CA GLN A 56 10.58 -7.51 18.76
C GLN A 56 9.92 -8.81 18.28
N CYS A 57 10.19 -9.17 17.03
CA CYS A 57 9.84 -10.43 16.42
C CYS A 57 11.05 -11.03 15.72
N LEU A 58 11.39 -12.26 16.09
CA LEU A 58 12.45 -13.05 15.48
C LEU A 58 11.88 -14.45 15.18
N PHE A 59 12.07 -14.94 13.97
CA PHE A 59 11.73 -16.32 13.60
C PHE A 59 12.67 -16.82 12.50
N THR A 60 12.61 -18.12 12.21
CA THR A 60 13.41 -18.76 11.16
C THR A 60 12.52 -19.42 10.13
N VAL A 61 12.96 -19.42 8.88
CA VAL A 61 12.34 -20.08 7.74
C VAL A 61 13.39 -20.97 7.10
N ASP A 62 13.02 -22.22 6.83
CA ASP A 62 13.85 -23.16 6.10
C ASP A 62 13.39 -23.24 4.64
N GLY A 63 14.35 -23.45 3.73
CA GLY A 63 14.09 -23.69 2.33
C GLY A 63 13.25 -24.94 2.13
N LYS A 64 12.27 -24.87 1.22
CA LYS A 64 11.34 -25.96 0.95
C LYS A 64 11.12 -26.14 -0.55
N ASP A 65 10.87 -27.38 -0.96
CA ASP A 65 10.52 -27.74 -2.34
C ASP A 65 11.59 -27.28 -3.38
N GLY A 66 12.86 -27.34 -2.97
CA GLY A 66 14.00 -26.93 -3.79
C GLY A 66 14.21 -25.42 -3.89
N LYS A 67 13.41 -24.61 -3.18
CA LYS A 67 13.59 -23.16 -3.06
C LYS A 67 14.47 -22.81 -1.87
N PRO A 68 15.31 -21.76 -1.96
CA PRO A 68 16.03 -21.23 -0.80
C PRO A 68 15.05 -20.64 0.23
N ALA A 69 15.49 -20.52 1.48
CA ALA A 69 14.65 -20.04 2.59
C ALA A 69 14.09 -18.63 2.38
N ASN A 70 14.82 -17.74 1.70
CA ASN A 70 14.34 -16.39 1.35
C ASN A 70 13.35 -16.35 0.18
N GLN A 71 13.06 -17.49 -0.45
CA GLN A 71 12.06 -17.64 -1.52
C GLN A 71 10.97 -18.66 -1.14
N THR A 72 10.84 -18.94 0.15
CA THR A 72 9.91 -19.93 0.69
C THR A 72 8.78 -19.23 1.46
N ASP A 73 7.55 -19.67 1.20
CA ASP A 73 6.37 -19.19 1.92
C ASP A 73 6.28 -19.83 3.31
N PHE A 74 5.80 -19.05 4.27
CA PHE A 74 5.67 -19.48 5.66
C PHE A 74 4.35 -19.01 6.25
N GLN A 75 3.85 -19.81 7.19
CA GLN A 75 2.53 -19.59 7.79
C GLN A 75 2.56 -19.91 9.27
N ALA A 76 1.82 -19.12 10.04
CA ALA A 76 1.59 -19.27 11.47
C ALA A 76 2.87 -19.46 12.31
N LEU A 77 3.95 -18.76 11.96
CA LEU A 77 5.18 -18.76 12.75
C LEU A 77 5.04 -17.85 13.96
N ASP A 78 5.39 -18.34 15.14
CA ASP A 78 5.39 -17.54 16.37
C ASP A 78 6.67 -16.69 16.44
N CYS A 79 6.54 -15.45 16.90
CA CYS A 79 7.71 -14.62 17.22
C CYS A 79 8.43 -15.18 18.47
N LEU A 80 9.72 -15.48 18.35
CA LEU A 80 10.52 -15.98 19.47
C LEU A 80 10.56 -14.98 20.62
N GLY A 81 10.22 -15.44 21.82
CA GLY A 81 10.14 -14.60 23.02
C GLY A 81 8.90 -13.72 23.09
N ASN A 82 8.00 -13.77 22.09
CA ASN A 82 6.78 -12.98 22.05
C ASN A 82 5.58 -13.75 21.49
N GLN A 83 4.77 -14.32 22.38
CA GLN A 83 3.58 -15.09 22.01
C GLN A 83 2.38 -14.23 21.57
N GLN A 84 2.47 -12.90 21.70
CA GLN A 84 1.40 -12.01 21.24
C GLN A 84 1.31 -11.97 19.71
N TYR A 85 2.42 -12.23 19.01
CA TYR A 85 2.48 -12.05 17.57
C TYR A 85 2.77 -13.35 16.83
N ARG A 86 2.02 -13.54 15.74
CA ARG A 86 2.27 -14.55 14.71
C ARG A 86 2.54 -13.90 13.37
N VAL A 87 3.28 -14.62 12.54
CA VAL A 87 3.69 -14.12 11.23
C VAL A 87 3.35 -15.14 10.15
N ASN A 88 2.77 -14.62 9.07
CA ASN A 88 2.65 -15.31 7.80
C ASN A 88 3.37 -14.47 6.75
N GLY A 89 3.77 -15.08 5.64
CA GLY A 89 4.45 -14.35 4.61
C GLY A 89 5.04 -15.25 3.56
N GLY A 90 5.78 -14.63 2.65
CA GLY A 90 6.38 -15.36 1.56
C GLY A 90 6.99 -14.44 0.53
N TRP A 91 7.59 -15.07 -0.46
CA TRP A 91 8.26 -14.40 -1.57
C TRP A 91 7.48 -14.59 -2.85
N SER A 92 7.32 -13.51 -3.61
CA SER A 92 6.69 -13.52 -4.92
C SER A 92 7.75 -13.56 -6.02
N GLN A 93 7.43 -14.23 -7.13
CA GLN A 93 8.26 -14.25 -8.35
C GLN A 93 8.52 -12.85 -8.91
N GLU A 94 7.67 -11.88 -8.57
CA GLU A 94 7.82 -10.48 -8.99
C GLU A 94 8.83 -9.69 -8.15
N GLY A 95 9.56 -10.37 -7.26
CA GLY A 95 10.65 -9.76 -6.52
C GLY A 95 10.21 -9.02 -5.25
N PHE A 96 9.15 -9.49 -4.60
CA PHE A 96 8.66 -8.91 -3.33
C PHE A 96 8.62 -9.95 -2.22
N VAL A 97 8.85 -9.50 -0.99
CA VAL A 97 8.59 -10.25 0.24
C VAL A 97 7.40 -9.62 0.95
N THR A 98 6.41 -10.44 1.27
CA THR A 98 5.24 -10.03 2.04
C THR A 98 5.30 -10.57 3.46
N ILE A 99 4.89 -9.74 4.43
CA ILE A 99 4.81 -10.08 5.84
C ILE A 99 3.43 -9.69 6.35
N VAL A 100 2.72 -10.64 6.94
CA VAL A 100 1.46 -10.44 7.64
C VAL A 100 1.70 -10.68 9.10
N VAL A 101 1.64 -9.61 9.89
CA VAL A 101 1.78 -9.69 11.35
C VAL A 101 0.39 -9.78 11.95
N THR A 102 0.18 -10.75 12.84
CA THR A 102 -1.09 -10.95 13.55
C THR A 102 -0.88 -10.82 15.05
N ASN A 103 -1.60 -9.93 15.71
CA ASN A 103 -1.73 -9.93 17.18
C ASN A 103 -2.83 -10.92 17.55
N VAL A 104 -2.45 -12.05 18.13
CA VAL A 104 -3.36 -13.16 18.42
C VAL A 104 -4.27 -12.90 19.62
N ASN A 105 -3.94 -11.92 20.46
CA ASN A 105 -4.74 -11.61 21.66
C ASN A 105 -5.92 -10.69 21.32
N GLU A 106 -5.70 -9.79 20.36
CA GLU A 106 -6.67 -8.77 19.96
C GLU A 106 -7.34 -9.09 18.62
N ASP A 107 -6.95 -10.21 18.01
CA ASP A 107 -7.44 -10.64 16.72
C ASP A 107 -7.21 -9.53 15.67
N LEU A 108 -5.99 -9.02 15.55
CA LEU A 108 -5.65 -7.93 14.62
C LEU A 108 -4.56 -8.37 13.64
N TYR A 109 -4.55 -7.83 12.42
CA TYR A 109 -3.47 -8.02 11.45
C TYR A 109 -3.12 -6.75 10.69
N ALA A 110 -1.87 -6.68 10.27
CA ALA A 110 -1.35 -5.68 9.34
C ALA A 110 -0.51 -6.36 8.25
N PHE A 111 -0.54 -5.81 7.05
CA PHE A 111 0.16 -6.33 5.88
C PHE A 111 1.29 -5.39 5.47
N PHE A 112 2.47 -5.95 5.24
CA PHE A 112 3.66 -5.23 4.80
C PHE A 112 4.25 -5.92 3.58
N ALA A 113 4.84 -5.14 2.68
CA ALA A 113 5.43 -5.66 1.45
C ALA A 113 6.70 -4.88 1.12
N TYR A 114 7.80 -5.60 0.93
CA TYR A 114 9.11 -5.02 0.68
C TYR A 114 9.68 -5.59 -0.61
N SER A 115 10.41 -4.77 -1.36
CA SER A 115 11.16 -5.24 -2.53
C SER A 115 12.32 -6.13 -2.07
N ALA A 116 12.45 -7.31 -2.68
CA ALA A 116 13.41 -8.33 -2.28
C ALA A 116 14.87 -7.88 -2.50
N ASP A 117 15.13 -7.02 -3.49
CA ASP A 117 16.45 -6.43 -3.75
C ASP A 117 16.93 -5.52 -2.59
N LYS A 118 16.01 -4.91 -1.84
CA LYS A 118 16.32 -4.07 -0.68
C LYS A 118 16.64 -4.87 0.58
N LEU A 119 16.21 -6.13 0.65
CA LEU A 119 16.34 -7.03 1.81
C LEU A 119 17.63 -7.85 1.83
N GLY A 120 18.60 -7.56 0.94
CA GLY A 120 19.85 -8.34 0.84
C GLY A 120 20.62 -8.45 2.17
N GLU A 121 21.19 -9.64 2.43
CA GLU A 121 22.02 -10.06 3.57
C GLU A 121 22.11 -9.07 4.76
N GLY A 122 21.09 -9.05 5.60
CA GLY A 122 21.12 -8.33 6.87
C GLY A 122 20.97 -6.81 6.79
N LYS A 123 20.69 -6.26 5.60
CA LYS A 123 20.38 -4.84 5.46
C LYS A 123 19.06 -4.52 6.15
N THR A 124 19.07 -3.43 6.90
CA THR A 124 17.85 -2.82 7.42
C THR A 124 17.15 -2.07 6.30
N VAL A 125 15.88 -2.39 6.05
CA VAL A 125 15.04 -1.61 5.12
C VAL A 125 14.28 -0.49 5.85
N LYS A 126 13.87 0.54 5.08
CA LYS A 126 13.03 1.64 5.58
C LYS A 126 11.76 1.06 6.21
N GLU A 127 11.33 1.63 7.34
CA GLU A 127 10.10 1.21 8.00
C GLU A 127 8.87 1.44 7.12
N GLN A 128 7.82 0.64 7.34
CA GLN A 128 6.53 0.84 6.69
C GLN A 128 5.44 0.97 7.73
N THR A 129 4.63 2.02 7.62
CA THR A 129 3.40 2.19 8.37
C THR A 129 2.22 1.80 7.49
N ARG A 130 1.35 0.93 8.01
CA ARG A 130 0.22 0.35 7.26
C ARG A 130 -1.00 0.28 8.16
N LEU A 131 -2.19 0.37 7.56
CA LEU A 131 -3.43 0.15 8.26
C LEU A 131 -3.46 -1.27 8.84
N ALA A 132 -3.94 -1.35 10.08
CA ALA A 132 -4.24 -2.60 10.76
C ALA A 132 -5.74 -2.79 10.86
N TYR A 133 -6.15 -4.05 10.88
CA TYR A 133 -7.53 -4.45 10.76
C TYR A 133 -7.85 -5.57 11.74
N LYS A 134 -9.12 -5.69 12.10
CA LYS A 134 -9.60 -6.76 12.97
C LYS A 134 -9.90 -8.05 12.19
N LEU A 135 -9.55 -9.22 12.74
CA LEU A 135 -9.91 -10.54 12.21
C LEU A 135 -11.41 -10.74 12.35
N GLY A 136 -12.01 -11.39 11.36
CA GLY A 136 -13.45 -11.64 11.31
C GLY A 136 -14.31 -10.42 10.95
N THR A 137 -13.73 -9.24 10.74
CA THR A 137 -14.44 -8.10 10.13
C THR A 137 -14.30 -8.10 8.61
N PHE A 138 -13.42 -8.93 8.07
CA PHE A 138 -13.62 -9.44 6.72
C PHE A 138 -14.91 -10.24 6.71
N ASP A 139 -15.96 -9.62 6.21
CA ASP A 139 -17.24 -10.28 6.07
C ASP A 139 -17.09 -11.43 5.07
N ILE A 140 -16.95 -12.66 5.58
CA ILE A 140 -17.15 -13.90 4.82
C ILE A 140 -18.63 -14.30 4.87
N SER A 141 -19.55 -13.39 5.19
CA SER A 141 -20.94 -13.64 4.87
C SER A 141 -21.03 -13.85 3.37
N ASN A 142 -21.81 -14.85 2.96
CA ASN A 142 -22.12 -15.11 1.57
C ASN A 142 -22.80 -13.91 0.86
N ASN A 143 -22.98 -12.78 1.54
CA ASN A 143 -23.13 -11.47 0.93
C ASN A 143 -21.75 -10.85 0.72
N VAL A 144 -20.94 -11.46 -0.15
CA VAL A 144 -19.95 -10.68 -0.87
C VAL A 144 -20.75 -9.50 -1.42
N VAL A 145 -20.54 -8.28 -0.89
CA VAL A 145 -20.81 -7.09 -1.69
C VAL A 145 -19.85 -7.28 -2.83
N VAL A 146 -20.32 -7.97 -3.88
CA VAL A 146 -19.55 -8.15 -5.11
C VAL A 146 -19.16 -6.72 -5.40
N PRO A 147 -17.85 -6.36 -5.32
CA PRO A 147 -17.45 -5.01 -5.66
C PRO A 147 -18.11 -4.79 -6.99
N VAL A 148 -19.01 -3.79 -7.06
CA VAL A 148 -19.85 -3.64 -8.24
C VAL A 148 -18.84 -3.40 -9.33
N LYS A 149 -18.54 -4.42 -10.13
CA LYS A 149 -17.52 -4.36 -11.16
C LYS A 149 -18.09 -3.40 -12.18
N ARG A 150 -17.73 -2.13 -12.03
CA ARG A 150 -18.16 -1.10 -12.95
C ARG A 150 -17.27 -1.24 -14.17
N SER A 151 -17.73 -2.05 -15.13
CA SER A 151 -17.03 -2.21 -16.40
C SER A 151 -17.20 -0.92 -17.21
N GLY A 152 -16.10 -0.45 -17.82
CA GLY A 152 -16.13 0.70 -18.73
C GLY A 152 -16.25 2.05 -18.03
N VAL A 153 -15.84 2.16 -16.76
CA VAL A 153 -15.69 3.47 -16.12
C VAL A 153 -14.39 4.09 -16.58
N GLU A 154 -14.46 5.33 -17.06
CA GLU A 154 -13.29 6.11 -17.44
C GLU A 154 -12.95 7.08 -16.32
N TRP A 155 -11.69 7.05 -15.88
CA TRP A 155 -11.15 7.97 -14.90
C TRP A 155 -10.28 9.01 -15.59
N GLN A 156 -10.17 10.19 -14.97
CA GLN A 156 -9.28 11.25 -15.41
C GLN A 156 -8.61 11.93 -14.22
N VAL A 157 -7.30 12.08 -14.28
CA VAL A 157 -6.53 12.99 -13.43
C VAL A 157 -6.60 14.40 -14.02
N LEU A 158 -6.97 15.37 -13.19
CA LEU A 158 -7.16 16.76 -13.55
C LEU A 158 -6.18 17.66 -12.79
N ASN A 159 -5.60 18.62 -13.50
CA ASN A 159 -4.73 19.69 -12.97
C ASN A 159 -3.58 19.16 -12.10
N LEU A 160 -2.89 18.11 -12.57
CA LEU A 160 -1.73 17.57 -11.86
C LEU A 160 -0.61 18.62 -11.79
N LYS A 161 -0.23 18.95 -10.55
CA LYS A 161 0.84 19.89 -10.23
C LYS A 161 1.85 19.23 -9.31
N GLN A 162 3.09 19.68 -9.43
CA GLN A 162 4.21 19.29 -8.58
C GLN A 162 4.83 20.55 -8.01
N ASP A 163 4.94 20.61 -6.69
CA ASP A 163 5.60 21.71 -5.98
C ASP A 163 6.74 21.15 -5.12
N PHE A 164 7.95 21.62 -5.35
CA PHE A 164 9.15 21.15 -4.64
C PHE A 164 9.52 22.17 -3.58
N ASP A 165 9.54 21.73 -2.33
CA ASP A 165 9.97 22.55 -1.21
C ASP A 165 11.48 22.37 -1.00
N GLU A 166 12.26 23.37 -1.43
CA GLU A 166 13.72 23.40 -1.28
C GLU A 166 14.18 23.31 0.19
N ILE A 167 13.33 23.70 1.15
CA ILE A 167 13.67 23.71 2.58
C ILE A 167 13.55 22.30 3.16
N THR A 168 12.45 21.60 2.85
CA THR A 168 12.19 20.27 3.39
C THR A 168 12.74 19.15 2.51
N GLY A 169 13.03 19.43 1.24
CA GLY A 169 13.39 18.43 0.24
C GLY A 169 12.20 17.56 -0.19
N ASN A 170 10.98 17.92 0.17
CA ASN A 170 9.78 17.18 -0.18
C ASN A 170 9.17 17.71 -1.48
N THR A 171 8.46 16.84 -2.18
CA THR A 171 7.62 17.22 -3.32
C THR A 171 6.17 16.95 -3.00
N GLU A 172 5.33 17.96 -3.22
CA GLU A 172 3.88 17.87 -3.13
C GLU A 172 3.27 17.65 -4.51
N LEU A 173 2.48 16.59 -4.65
CA LEU A 173 1.65 16.35 -5.81
C LEU A 173 0.20 16.70 -5.49
N THR A 174 -0.38 17.64 -6.24
CA THR A 174 -1.78 18.05 -6.07
C THR A 174 -2.56 17.82 -7.36
N PHE A 175 -3.71 17.15 -7.27
CA PHE A 175 -4.61 16.93 -8.41
C PHE A 175 -6.05 16.62 -7.97
N ALA A 176 -6.96 16.52 -8.94
CA ALA A 176 -8.30 16.00 -8.73
C ALA A 176 -8.54 14.75 -9.59
N ILE A 177 -9.28 13.79 -9.03
CA ILE A 177 -9.68 12.55 -9.67
C ILE A 177 -11.13 12.70 -10.09
N GLN A 178 -11.41 12.54 -11.38
CA GLN A 178 -12.76 12.44 -11.90
C GLN A 178 -13.05 10.98 -12.26
N ASP A 179 -13.88 10.32 -11.45
CA ASP A 179 -14.30 8.93 -11.64
C ASP A 179 -15.67 8.81 -12.35
N THR A 180 -16.51 9.84 -12.21
CA THR A 180 -17.82 9.96 -12.85
C THR A 180 -18.09 11.41 -13.29
N PRO A 181 -18.94 11.64 -14.30
CA PRO A 181 -19.26 13.00 -14.74
C PRO A 181 -19.81 13.86 -13.59
N GLY A 182 -19.08 14.93 -13.26
CA GLY A 182 -19.44 15.85 -12.17
C GLY A 182 -18.92 15.47 -10.78
N SER A 183 -18.33 14.30 -10.62
CA SER A 183 -17.57 13.92 -9.41
C SER A 183 -16.13 14.42 -9.51
N MET A 184 -15.59 14.91 -8.39
CA MET A 184 -14.20 15.30 -8.24
C MET A 184 -13.74 14.92 -6.83
N ALA A 185 -12.78 14.01 -6.72
CA ALA A 185 -12.11 13.69 -5.48
C ALA A 185 -10.73 14.39 -5.46
N PRO A 186 -10.48 15.34 -4.55
CA PRO A 186 -9.16 15.93 -4.40
C PRO A 186 -8.15 14.89 -3.90
N CYS A 187 -6.90 15.05 -4.31
CA CYS A 187 -5.79 14.24 -3.83
C CYS A 187 -4.52 15.09 -3.73
N THR A 188 -3.96 15.08 -2.53
CA THR A 188 -2.62 15.58 -2.23
C THR A 188 -1.74 14.44 -1.72
N ILE A 189 -0.53 14.33 -2.24
CA ILE A 189 0.52 13.41 -1.80
C ILE A 189 1.77 14.22 -1.49
N ILE A 190 2.38 14.00 -0.33
CA ILE A 190 3.67 14.59 0.04
C ILE A 190 4.67 13.45 0.14
N THR A 191 5.71 13.51 -0.69
CA THR A 191 6.76 12.48 -0.72
C THR A 191 8.14 13.12 -0.65
N GLU A 192 9.13 12.34 -0.25
CA GLU A 192 10.53 12.75 -0.35
C GLU A 192 10.88 13.01 -1.84
N GLY A 193 11.56 14.12 -2.13
CA GLY A 193 12.04 14.41 -3.49
C GLY A 193 12.99 13.33 -4.00
N GLY A 194 13.13 13.24 -5.33
CA GLY A 194 14.10 12.31 -5.93
C GLY A 194 15.53 12.54 -5.42
N ASP A 195 16.35 11.48 -5.43
CA ASP A 195 17.76 11.54 -5.01
C ASP A 195 18.51 12.62 -5.81
N GLY A 196 18.83 13.74 -5.14
CA GLY A 196 19.71 14.78 -5.66
C GLY A 196 19.02 15.97 -6.32
N SER A 197 18.61 16.95 -5.50
CA SER A 197 18.48 18.39 -5.83
C SER A 197 17.62 18.84 -7.03
N GLU A 198 16.96 17.93 -7.74
CA GLU A 198 16.10 18.27 -8.87
C GLU A 198 14.63 18.24 -8.44
N ALA A 199 13.83 19.17 -8.97
CA ALA A 199 12.41 19.35 -8.65
C ALA A 199 11.49 18.17 -9.08
N GLY A 200 12.08 17.00 -9.39
CA GLY A 200 11.38 15.81 -9.83
C GLY A 200 10.91 14.96 -8.65
N VAL A 201 9.66 14.51 -8.73
CA VAL A 201 9.09 13.53 -7.80
C VAL A 201 9.75 12.17 -8.03
N GLY A 202 10.39 11.61 -7.00
CA GLY A 202 10.89 10.24 -7.01
C GLY A 202 9.75 9.21 -7.10
N SER A 203 10.07 7.95 -7.45
CA SER A 203 9.04 6.90 -7.48
C SER A 203 8.54 6.57 -6.08
N PHE A 204 7.23 6.40 -5.93
CA PHE A 204 6.57 5.98 -4.68
C PHE A 204 5.37 5.06 -4.98
N TYR A 205 4.92 4.31 -3.98
CA TYR A 205 3.94 3.25 -4.19
C TYR A 205 2.90 3.19 -3.07
N ASN A 206 1.63 3.11 -3.48
CA ASN A 206 0.46 2.95 -2.60
C ASN A 206 0.37 4.04 -1.51
N GLU A 207 0.68 5.28 -1.86
CA GLU A 207 0.50 6.42 -0.97
C GLU A 207 -0.98 6.84 -0.96
N LYS A 208 -1.53 7.10 0.22
CA LYS A 208 -2.93 7.49 0.39
C LYS A 208 -3.07 9.00 0.14
N CYS A 209 -4.07 9.39 -0.66
CA CYS A 209 -4.47 10.78 -0.77
C CYS A 209 -4.86 11.35 0.61
N ILE A 210 -4.44 12.57 0.93
CA ILE A 210 -4.75 13.20 2.23
C ILE A 210 -6.26 13.40 2.40
N GLU A 211 -6.97 13.79 1.34
CA GLU A 211 -8.37 14.22 1.38
C GLU A 211 -9.38 13.14 0.98
N SER A 212 -8.92 11.96 0.54
CA SER A 212 -9.79 10.91 0.04
C SER A 212 -9.23 9.51 0.31
N ASP A 213 -10.04 8.48 0.11
CA ASP A 213 -9.62 7.08 0.30
C ASP A 213 -8.87 6.51 -0.91
N TRP A 214 -8.50 7.33 -1.88
CA TRP A 214 -7.74 6.89 -3.05
C TRP A 214 -6.28 6.61 -2.70
N PHE A 215 -5.70 5.63 -3.39
CA PHE A 215 -4.27 5.34 -3.32
C PHE A 215 -3.61 5.63 -4.66
N VAL A 216 -2.37 6.11 -4.57
CA VAL A 216 -1.57 6.58 -5.70
C VAL A 216 -0.22 5.88 -5.68
N SER A 217 0.20 5.37 -6.83
CA SER A 217 1.60 5.03 -7.09
C SER A 217 2.12 5.89 -8.23
N TRP A 218 3.39 6.25 -8.17
CA TRP A 218 4.07 7.07 -9.16
C TRP A 218 5.39 6.39 -9.50
N ASP A 219 5.56 6.04 -10.77
CA ASP A 219 6.80 5.47 -11.28
C ASP A 219 7.45 6.47 -12.25
N ASN A 220 8.57 7.05 -11.83
CA ASN A 220 9.34 8.05 -12.58
C ASN A 220 10.54 7.38 -13.26
N SER A 221 10.71 7.63 -14.56
CA SER A 221 11.91 7.29 -15.31
C SER A 221 12.67 8.56 -15.70
N ALA A 222 13.74 8.86 -14.98
CA ALA A 222 14.63 9.98 -15.26
C ALA A 222 15.32 9.89 -16.64
N ILE A 223 15.51 8.66 -17.17
CA ILE A 223 16.17 8.44 -18.47
C ILE A 223 15.28 8.91 -19.63
N SER A 224 13.98 8.62 -19.54
CA SER A 224 13.01 8.97 -20.58
C SER A 224 12.25 10.27 -20.27
N ASP A 225 12.45 10.84 -19.08
CA ASP A 225 11.67 11.95 -18.54
C ASP A 225 10.16 11.70 -18.62
N THR A 226 9.76 10.49 -18.24
CA THR A 226 8.36 10.05 -18.24
C THR A 226 7.95 9.61 -16.86
N ALA A 227 6.67 9.75 -16.53
CA ALA A 227 6.11 9.13 -15.34
C ALA A 227 4.80 8.43 -15.60
N THR A 228 4.57 7.35 -14.84
CA THR A 228 3.34 6.59 -14.84
C THR A 228 2.68 6.68 -13.46
N MET A 229 1.45 7.18 -13.40
CA MET A 229 0.62 7.15 -12.19
C MET A 229 -0.33 5.96 -12.24
N THR A 230 -0.41 5.22 -11.14
CA THR A 230 -1.48 4.25 -10.89
C THR A 230 -2.41 4.80 -9.82
N LEU A 231 -3.71 4.93 -10.13
CA LEU A 231 -4.74 5.25 -9.14
C LEU A 231 -5.49 3.98 -8.76
N ILE A 232 -5.82 3.84 -7.47
CA ILE A 232 -6.60 2.73 -6.93
C ILE A 232 -7.77 3.29 -6.12
N GLU A 233 -8.99 2.86 -6.47
CA GLU A 233 -10.20 3.07 -5.68
C GLU A 233 -10.42 1.82 -4.82
N PRO A 234 -10.15 1.86 -3.50
CA PRO A 234 -10.19 0.66 -2.67
C PRO A 234 -11.61 0.09 -2.53
N THR A 235 -12.64 0.93 -2.52
CA THR A 235 -14.04 0.50 -2.34
C THR A 235 -14.53 -0.37 -3.49
N ALA A 236 -14.19 -0.01 -4.73
CA ALA A 236 -14.57 -0.80 -5.91
C ALA A 236 -13.52 -1.82 -6.32
N MET A 237 -12.33 -1.81 -5.69
CA MET A 237 -11.17 -2.61 -6.08
C MET A 237 -10.84 -2.41 -7.57
N MET A 238 -10.78 -1.16 -8.00
CA MET A 238 -10.50 -0.76 -9.38
C MET A 238 -9.19 0.02 -9.44
N LYS A 239 -8.48 -0.10 -10.55
CA LYS A 239 -7.25 0.65 -10.84
C LYS A 239 -7.25 1.21 -12.26
N ALA A 240 -6.56 2.34 -12.45
CA ALA A 240 -6.28 2.90 -13.77
C ALA A 240 -4.85 3.46 -13.82
N TRP A 241 -4.28 3.49 -15.02
CA TRP A 241 -2.94 4.01 -15.28
C TRP A 241 -3.00 5.25 -16.15
N PHE A 242 -2.11 6.19 -15.88
CA PHE A 242 -1.97 7.45 -16.58
C PHE A 242 -0.49 7.72 -16.81
N GLN A 243 -0.13 8.26 -17.98
CA GLN A 243 1.26 8.53 -18.33
C GLN A 243 1.44 10.00 -18.72
N TRP A 244 2.58 10.56 -18.33
CA TRP A 244 3.04 11.88 -18.73
C TRP A 244 4.47 11.82 -19.23
N ASP A 245 4.79 12.74 -20.14
CA ASP A 245 6.12 12.98 -20.67
C ASP A 245 6.61 14.37 -20.23
N ASN A 246 7.93 14.57 -20.25
CA ASN A 246 8.63 15.79 -19.86
C ASN A 246 8.40 16.22 -18.39
N VAL A 247 8.29 15.23 -17.49
CA VAL A 247 7.85 15.45 -16.10
C VAL A 247 8.81 16.30 -15.27
N SER A 248 10.11 16.28 -15.59
CA SER A 248 11.14 17.06 -14.92
C SER A 248 11.08 18.57 -15.23
N SER A 249 10.48 18.93 -16.37
CA SER A 249 10.59 20.28 -16.93
C SER A 249 9.42 21.20 -16.59
N THR A 250 8.36 20.68 -15.94
CA THR A 250 7.12 21.41 -15.72
C THR A 250 6.52 21.19 -14.34
N HIS A 251 6.28 22.27 -13.60
CA HIS A 251 5.51 22.25 -12.33
C HIS A 251 4.04 21.87 -12.52
N SER A 252 3.52 21.91 -13.74
CA SER A 252 2.12 21.59 -14.05
C SER A 252 2.06 20.65 -15.24
N LEU A 253 1.72 19.40 -14.96
CA LEU A 253 1.53 18.34 -15.95
C LEU A 253 0.13 18.36 -16.59
N GLY A 254 -0.80 19.11 -15.99
CA GLY A 254 -2.13 19.34 -16.55
C GLY A 254 -3.06 18.13 -16.41
N ASN A 255 -3.91 17.92 -17.41
CA ASN A 255 -4.92 16.86 -17.38
C ASN A 255 -4.40 15.62 -18.10
N SER A 256 -4.61 14.45 -17.51
CA SER A 256 -4.40 13.18 -18.20
C SER A 256 -5.43 12.96 -19.33
N VAL A 257 -5.09 12.04 -20.23
CA VAL A 257 -6.08 11.39 -21.09
C VAL A 257 -6.96 10.50 -20.22
N ARG A 258 -8.26 10.41 -20.56
CA ARG A 258 -9.18 9.47 -19.89
C ARG A 258 -8.66 8.04 -20.05
N SER A 259 -8.66 7.30 -18.96
CA SER A 259 -8.18 5.92 -18.91
C SER A 259 -9.28 5.02 -18.37
N ILE A 260 -9.43 3.84 -18.96
CA ILE A 260 -10.43 2.87 -18.52
C ILE A 260 -9.94 2.24 -17.21
N ALA A 261 -10.74 2.38 -16.16
CA ALA A 261 -10.51 1.67 -14.92
C ALA A 261 -10.80 0.18 -15.12
N SER A 262 -9.89 -0.65 -14.62
CA SER A 262 -10.00 -2.10 -14.64
C SER A 262 -10.05 -2.62 -13.21
N PRO A 263 -10.69 -3.77 -12.94
CA PRO A 263 -10.57 -4.41 -11.64
C PRO A 263 -9.09 -4.63 -11.30
N CYS A 264 -8.72 -4.45 -10.03
CA CYS A 264 -7.51 -5.04 -9.50
C CYS A 264 -7.65 -6.55 -9.69
N GLU A 265 -7.03 -7.11 -10.74
CA GLU A 265 -7.14 -8.54 -11.01
C GLU A 265 -6.64 -9.33 -9.79
N ASP A 266 -7.40 -10.36 -9.40
CA ASP A 266 -6.93 -11.42 -8.53
C ASP A 266 -5.86 -12.23 -9.30
N GLU A 267 -4.69 -11.66 -9.58
CA GLU A 267 -3.57 -12.41 -10.19
C GLU A 267 -3.03 -13.53 -9.28
N ILE A 268 -3.67 -13.78 -8.13
CA ILE A 268 -3.37 -14.85 -7.16
C ILE A 268 -3.98 -16.22 -7.59
N ARG A 269 -4.71 -16.32 -8.71
CA ARG A 269 -5.38 -17.60 -9.11
C ARG A 269 -5.05 -18.13 -10.50
N ARG A 270 -3.79 -18.11 -10.92
CA ARG A 270 -3.33 -18.97 -12.03
C ARG A 270 -2.13 -19.81 -11.64
#